data_AF-A0A6G6KC25-F1
#
_entry.id   AF-A0A6G6KC25-F1
#
_cell.length_a   1.000
_cell.length_b   1.000
_cell.length_c   1.000
_cell.angle_alpha   90.00
_cell.angle_beta   90.00
_cell.angle_gamma   90.00
#
_symmetry.space_group_name_H-M   'P 1'
#
loop_
_entity.id
_entity.type
_entity.pdbx_description
1 polymer ?
#
loop_
_entity_poly.entity_id
_entity_poly.type
_entity_poly.pdbx_seq_one_letter_code
_entity_poly.pdbx_strand_id
1 'polypeptide(L)'
;MLKKLLSVVIAALSVAAFGAAAPAQDTMKFQVEGGNPGGGGAYKGEVELTKLSSATAKARWTTGTGSNKQVVDGIAIKTKDGIGAAYGGKALYALALYTINGKPIDAVWTTAAAPKESASYALKGSDFDGALSFADGTPGTVTFTPVGENVYKVVWQLSTGRYEGVGVRKGDLLAAASGEPGGAFGVATYAPKGELIEGVWAMNGSKAAGTEVWSLAGGSSTAGAPTGDGSKVTFGGETYTLKDKKSAPGQPTAELREYLREGEGFEDYRKMIGLRTHVTPVDAATMAKAVLAQVQKEHPNSYVKEIVMEPDAATIFFILVVGNDAELNLWRYQKAEGGLASAQFVLRNKAPYETQKKFKAEQDKNYDQWLEEIVALAGQSHALVTASAHAAVASPPPSAPPAKSSSEEISPDLVKAIKADMDKCGKVGMEFMGHLKAGAPDKAVALMHDNAFSGTSRDAFAAQLAKSNGVFGELKGFKPDRKASTFEMKDGLVNFYLHCDSEYANANVHEVLRFVKNKAGDIEFVGYNRTAKQ
;
A
#
# COMPACT_ATOMS: atom_id res chain seq x y z
N MET A 1 -30.92 0.33 -12.61
CA MET A 1 -30.12 -0.92 -12.68
C MET A 1 -28.67 -0.51 -12.93
N LEU A 2 -27.87 -0.31 -11.88
CA LEU A 2 -26.99 -1.28 -11.21
C LEU A 2 -25.61 -1.49 -11.90
N LYS A 3 -24.59 -0.84 -11.32
CA LYS A 3 -23.22 -1.31 -11.01
C LYS A 3 -22.18 -1.58 -12.13
N LYS A 4 -21.03 -0.89 -12.01
CA LYS A 4 -19.64 -1.37 -11.73
C LYS A 4 -18.61 -0.36 -12.31
N LEU A 5 -17.44 -0.03 -11.75
CA LEU A 5 -16.77 -0.14 -10.44
C LEU A 5 -15.45 0.69 -10.62
N LEU A 6 -15.03 1.51 -9.66
CA LEU A 6 -13.79 2.33 -9.71
C LEU A 6 -12.78 1.85 -8.65
N SER A 7 -11.49 1.85 -9.00
CA SER A 7 -10.33 1.38 -8.23
C SER A 7 -9.54 2.52 -7.55
N VAL A 8 -9.00 2.22 -6.36
CA VAL A 8 -7.74 2.63 -5.69
C VAL A 8 -7.13 4.03 -6.00
N VAL A 9 -7.03 4.89 -4.96
CA VAL A 9 -6.28 6.17 -4.98
C VAL A 9 -4.98 6.06 -4.14
N ILE A 10 -3.91 6.61 -4.70
CA ILE A 10 -2.49 6.22 -4.61
C ILE A 10 -1.64 7.20 -3.77
N ALA A 11 -0.53 6.71 -3.21
CA ALA A 11 0.61 7.52 -2.80
C ALA A 11 1.26 8.24 -4.01
N ALA A 12 1.39 9.57 -3.92
CA ALA A 12 1.99 10.54 -4.87
C ALA A 12 1.03 11.31 -5.80
N LEU A 13 1.11 12.64 -5.75
CA LEU A 13 0.48 13.59 -6.66
C LEU A 13 0.95 13.37 -8.10
N SER A 14 0.04 13.04 -9.02
CA SER A 14 0.06 13.39 -10.45
C SER A 14 -1.34 13.17 -11.06
N VAL A 15 -1.76 14.11 -11.89
CA VAL A 15 -3.12 14.31 -12.46
C VAL A 15 -3.48 13.28 -13.54
N ALA A 16 -4.73 12.75 -13.54
CA ALA A 16 -5.67 12.82 -14.69
C ALA A 16 -6.97 11.98 -14.52
N ALA A 17 -8.10 12.69 -14.75
CA ALA A 17 -9.41 12.30 -15.31
C ALA A 17 -10.39 11.36 -14.56
N PHE A 18 -11.64 11.86 -14.46
CA PHE A 18 -12.80 11.35 -13.74
C PHE A 18 -13.59 10.26 -14.48
N GLY A 19 -14.04 9.25 -13.72
CA GLY A 19 -15.18 8.37 -14.00
C GLY A 19 -16.01 8.16 -12.74
N ALA A 20 -17.34 8.06 -12.86
CA ALA A 20 -18.33 8.42 -11.85
C ALA A 20 -18.38 7.63 -10.51
N ALA A 21 -18.87 8.35 -9.51
CA ALA A 21 -19.01 8.12 -8.07
C ALA A 21 -19.48 6.73 -7.59
N ALA A 22 -18.71 6.16 -6.65
CA ALA A 22 -19.23 5.54 -5.42
C ALA A 22 -19.02 6.55 -4.27
N PRO A 23 -19.90 6.64 -3.25
CA PRO A 23 -19.71 7.57 -2.16
C PRO A 23 -18.42 7.19 -1.43
N ALA A 24 -17.43 8.09 -1.48
CA ALA A 24 -16.22 7.95 -0.70
C ALA A 24 -16.61 7.89 0.78
N GLN A 25 -15.90 7.09 1.58
CA GLN A 25 -15.93 7.28 3.02
C GLN A 25 -15.41 8.70 3.29
N ASP A 26 -16.34 9.64 3.48
CA ASP A 26 -16.01 11.03 3.78
C ASP A 26 -15.52 11.19 5.22
N THR A 27 -15.48 10.11 6.01
CA THR A 27 -15.06 10.13 7.42
C THR A 27 -14.13 8.96 7.74
N MET A 28 -13.02 9.25 8.39
CA MET A 28 -12.07 8.28 8.96
C MET A 28 -12.06 8.39 10.49
N LYS A 29 -11.94 7.27 11.20
CA LYS A 29 -11.87 7.22 12.67
C LYS A 29 -10.58 6.56 13.13
N PHE A 30 -10.00 7.11 14.18
CA PHE A 30 -8.79 6.62 14.80
C PHE A 30 -8.99 6.52 16.31
N GLN A 31 -8.43 5.49 16.94
CA GLN A 31 -8.17 5.53 18.37
C GLN A 31 -7.02 6.49 18.62
N VAL A 32 -7.07 7.24 19.72
CA VAL A 32 -5.99 8.13 20.14
C VAL A 32 -5.59 7.83 21.57
N GLU A 33 -4.29 7.77 21.80
CA GLU A 33 -3.69 7.74 23.13
C GLU A 33 -2.61 8.83 23.19
N GLY A 34 -2.56 9.59 24.28
CA GLY A 34 -1.62 10.70 24.37
C GLY A 34 -1.32 11.16 25.80
N GLY A 35 -0.34 12.05 25.91
CA GLY A 35 0.06 12.72 27.13
C GLY A 35 -0.19 14.22 27.03
N ASN A 36 -0.71 14.81 28.11
CA ASN A 36 -0.90 16.25 28.21
C ASN A 36 0.45 17.00 28.32
N PRO A 37 0.56 18.22 27.75
CA PRO A 37 1.69 19.10 27.93
C PRO A 37 2.17 19.18 29.37
N GLY A 38 3.49 19.17 29.57
CA GLY A 38 4.09 19.35 30.90
C GLY A 38 3.82 18.20 31.89
N GLY A 39 3.42 17.01 31.40
CA GLY A 39 3.19 15.84 32.25
C GLY A 39 1.83 15.82 32.94
N GLY A 40 0.84 16.56 32.41
CA GLY A 40 -0.52 16.65 32.96
C GLY A 40 -1.38 15.39 32.87
N GLY A 41 -0.78 14.19 32.87
CA GLY A 41 -1.45 12.90 32.75
C GLY A 41 -1.67 12.41 31.32
N ALA A 42 -1.96 11.11 31.21
CA ALA A 42 -2.30 10.45 29.95
C ALA A 42 -3.80 10.50 29.67
N TYR A 43 -4.18 10.43 28.39
CA TYR A 43 -5.57 10.37 27.94
C TYR A 43 -5.74 9.34 26.82
N LYS A 44 -6.98 8.89 26.65
CA LYS A 44 -7.42 8.03 25.55
C LYS A 44 -8.72 8.53 24.96
N GLY A 45 -8.97 8.22 23.69
CA GLY A 45 -10.17 8.66 22.98
C GLY A 45 -10.25 8.19 21.54
N GLU A 46 -11.10 8.88 20.77
CA GLU A 46 -11.26 8.72 19.33
C GLU A 46 -11.01 10.07 18.62
N VAL A 47 -10.38 10.02 17.45
CA VAL A 47 -10.32 11.12 16.48
C VAL A 47 -11.09 10.76 15.23
N GLU A 48 -11.99 11.63 14.82
CA GLU A 48 -12.76 11.52 13.60
C GLU A 48 -12.33 12.63 12.62
N LEU A 49 -11.86 12.24 11.43
CA LEU A 49 -11.53 13.15 10.33
C LEU A 49 -12.60 13.05 9.26
N THR A 50 -13.36 14.12 9.06
CA THR A 50 -14.34 14.24 7.97
C THR A 50 -13.77 15.09 6.84
N LYS A 51 -13.57 14.50 5.67
CA LYS A 51 -13.01 15.16 4.49
C LYS A 51 -13.85 16.36 4.07
N LEU A 52 -13.17 17.48 3.79
CA LEU A 52 -13.79 18.72 3.31
C LEU A 52 -13.33 19.06 1.88
N SER A 53 -12.07 18.77 1.57
CA SER A 53 -11.47 18.92 0.23
C SER A 53 -10.40 17.86 0.00
N SER A 54 -9.58 18.01 -1.04
CA SER A 54 -8.40 17.15 -1.26
C SER A 54 -7.30 17.36 -0.20
N ALA A 55 -7.22 18.55 0.39
CA ALA A 55 -6.17 18.92 1.35
C ALA A 55 -6.70 19.18 2.76
N THR A 56 -8.01 19.40 2.95
CA THR A 56 -8.59 19.78 4.23
C THR A 56 -9.64 18.80 4.76
N ALA A 57 -9.75 18.73 6.08
CA ALA A 57 -10.74 17.95 6.80
C ALA A 57 -11.24 18.69 8.05
N LYS A 58 -12.43 18.32 8.51
CA LYS A 58 -12.92 18.61 9.86
C LYS A 58 -12.36 17.54 10.78
N ALA A 59 -11.85 17.93 11.94
CA ALA A 59 -11.33 17.01 12.94
C ALA A 59 -12.18 17.09 14.21
N ARG A 60 -12.49 15.94 14.81
CA ARG A 60 -13.23 15.85 16.07
C ARG A 60 -12.52 14.88 17.00
N TRP A 61 -12.08 15.37 18.15
CA TRP A 61 -11.53 14.56 19.22
C TRP A 61 -12.60 14.28 20.25
N THR A 62 -12.70 13.03 20.69
CA THR A 62 -13.56 12.60 21.80
C THR A 62 -12.71 11.86 22.80
N THR A 63 -12.37 12.49 23.92
CA THR A 63 -11.49 11.93 24.96
C THR A 63 -12.22 11.72 26.29
N GLY A 64 -11.71 10.83 27.14
CA GLY A 64 -12.33 10.51 28.43
C GLY A 64 -13.62 9.68 28.32
N THR A 65 -14.18 9.28 29.46
CA THR A 65 -15.37 8.42 29.53
C THR A 65 -16.38 8.92 30.57
N GLY A 66 -17.64 8.52 30.42
CA GLY A 66 -18.72 8.87 31.36
C GLY A 66 -18.88 10.38 31.54
N SER A 67 -18.90 10.83 32.79
CA SER A 67 -19.01 12.25 33.15
C SER A 67 -17.79 13.10 32.76
N ASN A 68 -16.65 12.48 32.43
CA ASN A 68 -15.40 13.16 32.08
C ASN A 68 -15.17 13.21 30.56
N LYS A 69 -16.16 12.84 29.75
CA LYS A 69 -16.08 12.86 28.29
C LYS A 69 -15.94 14.30 27.79
N GLN A 70 -14.90 14.57 27.02
CA GLN A 70 -14.66 15.84 26.33
C GLN A 70 -14.77 15.64 24.83
N VAL A 71 -15.44 16.57 24.15
CA VAL A 71 -15.54 16.60 22.68
C VAL A 71 -15.03 17.94 22.19
N VAL A 72 -14.06 17.90 21.29
CA VAL A 72 -13.40 19.09 20.75
C VAL A 72 -13.41 19.00 19.23
N ASP A 73 -13.92 20.05 18.58
CA ASP A 73 -13.96 20.18 17.13
C ASP A 73 -12.85 21.11 16.63
N GLY A 74 -12.36 20.84 15.42
CA GLY A 74 -11.28 21.55 14.79
C GLY A 74 -11.21 21.35 13.27
N ILE A 75 -10.10 21.79 12.70
CA ILE A 75 -9.78 21.70 11.27
C ILE A 75 -8.42 21.02 11.10
N ALA A 76 -8.23 20.33 9.98
CA ALA A 76 -6.98 19.67 9.63
C ALA A 76 -6.59 19.95 8.18
N ILE A 77 -5.28 20.01 7.94
CA ILE A 77 -4.63 20.09 6.63
C ILE A 77 -3.75 18.86 6.47
N LYS A 78 -3.77 18.25 5.27
CA LYS A 78 -2.89 17.16 4.89
C LYS A 78 -2.00 17.59 3.71
N THR A 79 -0.70 17.33 3.82
CA THR A 79 0.25 17.37 2.70
C THR A 79 0.75 15.95 2.41
N LYS A 80 1.68 15.82 1.46
CA LYS A 80 2.40 14.54 1.23
C LYS A 80 3.29 14.17 2.42
N ASP A 81 3.75 15.16 3.17
CA ASP A 81 4.77 15.00 4.22
C ASP A 81 4.15 14.81 5.61
N GLY A 82 2.96 15.35 5.86
CA GLY A 82 2.29 15.16 7.15
C GLY A 82 0.91 15.77 7.26
N ILE A 83 0.41 15.85 8.49
CA ILE A 83 -0.90 16.40 8.84
C ILE A 83 -0.70 17.49 9.90
N GLY A 84 -1.36 18.63 9.72
CA GLY A 84 -1.50 19.65 10.74
C GLY A 84 -2.96 19.71 11.17
N ALA A 85 -3.24 19.87 12.45
CA ALA A 85 -4.60 20.05 12.94
C ALA A 85 -4.66 21.14 14.01
N ALA A 86 -5.78 21.86 14.09
CA ALA A 86 -6.01 22.91 15.07
C ALA A 86 -7.42 22.85 15.62
N TYR A 87 -7.57 23.22 16.89
CA TYR A 87 -8.84 23.25 17.60
C TYR A 87 -8.95 24.50 18.49
N GLY A 88 -10.16 24.85 18.90
CA GLY A 88 -10.41 26.06 19.71
C GLY A 88 -11.80 26.66 19.54
N GLY A 89 -12.70 25.99 18.80
CA GLY A 89 -14.05 26.47 18.56
C GLY A 89 -14.05 27.85 17.92
N LYS A 90 -14.73 28.83 18.55
CA LYS A 90 -14.83 30.21 18.05
C LYS A 90 -13.54 31.01 18.16
N ALA A 91 -12.61 30.60 19.03
CA ALA A 91 -11.34 31.30 19.21
C ALA A 91 -10.33 30.99 18.10
N LEU A 92 -10.55 29.93 17.30
CA LEU A 92 -9.63 29.55 16.22
C LEU A 92 -9.89 30.38 14.96
N TYR A 93 -8.83 30.97 14.40
CA TYR A 93 -8.91 31.73 13.15
C TYR A 93 -8.36 30.95 11.95
N ALA A 94 -7.14 30.42 12.05
CA ALA A 94 -6.45 29.80 10.93
C ALA A 94 -5.47 28.71 11.38
N LEU A 95 -5.12 27.84 10.43
CA LEU A 95 -4.13 26.79 10.54
C LEU A 95 -3.20 26.84 9.32
N ALA A 96 -1.89 26.72 9.54
CA ALA A 96 -0.88 26.54 8.52
C ALA A 96 -0.02 25.31 8.85
N LEU A 97 0.32 24.50 7.85
CA LEU A 97 1.29 23.41 7.93
C LEU A 97 2.49 23.76 7.05
N TYR A 98 3.65 23.86 7.68
CA TYR A 98 4.94 24.15 7.05
C TYR A 98 5.75 22.88 6.86
N THR A 99 6.54 22.82 5.78
CA THR A 99 7.46 21.72 5.50
C THR A 99 8.80 22.23 5.00
N ILE A 100 9.88 21.74 5.59
CA ILE A 100 11.25 21.98 5.12
C ILE A 100 11.59 20.93 4.05
N ASN A 101 11.49 21.31 2.78
CA ASN A 101 11.89 20.50 1.62
C ASN A 101 13.09 21.13 0.90
N GLY A 102 14.04 21.70 1.66
CA GLY A 102 15.15 22.51 1.13
C GLY A 102 14.93 24.00 1.36
N LYS A 103 15.29 24.82 0.36
CA LYS A 103 15.06 26.28 0.35
C LYS A 103 14.26 26.60 -0.92
N PRO A 104 13.01 27.10 -0.83
CA PRO A 104 12.32 27.71 0.32
C PRO A 104 11.61 26.72 1.27
N ILE A 105 10.99 27.23 2.34
CA ILE A 105 10.07 26.49 3.23
C ILE A 105 8.66 26.56 2.64
N ASP A 106 8.02 25.42 2.37
CA ASP A 106 6.67 25.36 1.80
C ASP A 106 5.61 25.44 2.90
N ALA A 107 4.45 26.03 2.60
CA ALA A 107 3.31 26.10 3.50
C ALA A 107 1.98 25.84 2.77
N VAL A 108 1.08 25.14 3.44
CA VAL A 108 -0.35 25.04 3.08
C VAL A 108 -1.18 25.56 4.26
N TRP A 109 -2.16 26.42 4.00
CA TRP A 109 -2.98 27.03 5.05
C TRP A 109 -4.47 27.07 4.71
N THR A 110 -5.30 27.18 5.76
CA THR A 110 -6.76 27.31 5.69
C THR A 110 -7.27 28.17 6.86
N THR A 111 -8.54 28.60 6.79
CA THR A 111 -9.22 29.34 7.87
C THR A 111 -10.37 28.52 8.46
N ALA A 112 -10.68 28.77 9.73
CA ALA A 112 -11.85 28.19 10.37
C ALA A 112 -13.17 28.68 9.74
N ALA A 113 -13.17 29.87 9.15
CA ALA A 113 -14.34 30.47 8.48
C ALA A 113 -14.62 29.82 7.11
N ALA A 114 -13.60 29.35 6.40
CA ALA A 114 -13.71 28.70 5.10
C ALA A 114 -12.89 27.39 5.07
N PRO A 115 -13.23 26.37 5.87
CA PRO A 115 -12.40 25.18 6.09
C PRO A 115 -12.34 24.22 4.89
N LYS A 116 -13.12 24.48 3.83
CA LYS A 116 -13.08 23.76 2.56
C LYS A 116 -12.03 24.33 1.60
N GLU A 117 -11.55 25.54 1.87
CA GLU A 117 -10.61 26.26 1.02
C GLU A 117 -9.21 26.19 1.62
N SER A 118 -8.20 26.07 0.76
CA SER A 118 -6.80 26.09 1.17
C SER A 118 -5.95 26.77 0.11
N ALA A 119 -4.87 27.40 0.53
CA ALA A 119 -3.88 28.00 -0.37
C ALA A 119 -2.45 27.65 0.07
N SER A 120 -1.50 27.91 -0.81
CA SER A 120 -0.08 27.65 -0.58
C SER A 120 0.76 28.92 -0.72
N TYR A 121 1.83 28.99 0.06
CA TYR A 121 2.88 29.99 -0.08
C TYR A 121 4.22 29.38 0.33
N ALA A 122 5.30 30.09 0.06
CA ALA A 122 6.63 29.68 0.49
C ALA A 122 7.35 30.82 1.23
N LEU A 123 8.22 30.48 2.17
CA LEU A 123 9.02 31.42 2.95
C LEU A 123 10.51 31.29 2.61
N LYS A 124 11.21 32.42 2.54
CA LYS A 124 12.67 32.47 2.42
C LYS A 124 13.29 32.12 3.77
N GLY A 125 13.87 30.93 3.86
CA GLY A 125 14.51 30.40 5.06
C GLY A 125 14.89 28.93 4.86
N SER A 126 15.54 28.36 5.86
CA SER A 126 15.85 26.91 5.91
C SER A 126 15.54 26.27 7.25
N ASP A 127 15.05 27.05 8.21
CA ASP A 127 14.61 26.55 9.50
C ASP A 127 13.53 27.47 10.08
N PHE A 128 12.84 26.99 11.12
CA PHE A 128 11.78 27.71 11.83
C PHE A 128 12.34 28.65 12.90
N ASP A 129 13.23 29.57 12.51
CA ASP A 129 13.83 30.53 13.43
C ASP A 129 13.85 31.95 12.86
N GLY A 130 13.49 32.92 13.71
CA GLY A 130 13.45 34.33 13.37
C GLY A 130 12.32 34.73 12.42
N ALA A 131 12.47 35.92 11.83
CA ALA A 131 11.51 36.50 10.90
C ALA A 131 11.83 36.09 9.46
N LEU A 132 10.89 35.41 8.81
CA LEU A 132 11.00 34.95 7.42
C LEU A 132 10.07 35.75 6.51
N SER A 133 10.52 36.05 5.29
CA SER A 133 9.74 36.77 4.28
C SER A 133 9.13 35.82 3.26
N PHE A 134 8.05 36.23 2.60
CA PHE A 134 7.46 35.44 1.51
C PHE A 134 8.41 35.33 0.30
N ALA A 135 8.51 34.12 -0.26
CA ALA A 135 9.42 33.79 -1.35
C ALA A 135 9.08 34.52 -2.65
N ASP A 136 7.80 34.74 -2.90
CA ASP A 136 7.25 35.44 -4.07
C ASP A 136 7.36 36.98 -3.98
N GLY A 137 7.88 37.51 -2.87
CA GLY A 137 7.99 38.95 -2.63
C GLY A 137 6.73 39.61 -2.08
N THR A 138 5.69 38.84 -1.74
CA THR A 138 4.49 39.36 -1.08
C THR A 138 4.86 40.11 0.21
N PRO A 139 4.36 41.34 0.42
CA PRO A 139 4.66 42.10 1.63
C PRO A 139 4.15 41.39 2.89
N GLY A 140 5.06 41.18 3.83
CA GLY A 140 4.76 40.60 5.14
C GLY A 140 5.86 39.66 5.63
N THR A 141 5.76 39.28 6.90
CA THR A 141 6.70 38.35 7.53
C THR A 141 5.98 37.32 8.39
N VAL A 142 6.58 36.15 8.50
CA VAL A 142 6.21 35.14 9.49
C VAL A 142 7.39 34.97 10.45
N THR A 143 7.18 35.27 11.72
CA THR A 143 8.20 35.16 12.77
C THR A 143 7.96 33.93 13.61
N PHE A 144 8.97 33.06 13.69
CA PHE A 144 9.01 31.92 14.59
C PHE A 144 9.88 32.26 15.80
N THR A 145 9.37 32.01 17.00
CA THR A 145 10.13 32.20 18.24
C THR A 145 9.98 30.96 19.10
N PRO A 146 11.05 30.18 19.33
CA PRO A 146 10.98 29.01 20.20
C PRO A 146 10.66 29.46 21.63
N VAL A 147 9.65 28.83 22.24
CA VAL A 147 9.23 29.08 23.63
C VAL A 147 9.38 27.84 24.51
N GLY A 148 9.72 26.71 23.90
CA GLY A 148 9.95 25.42 24.54
C GLY A 148 10.47 24.39 23.55
N GLU A 149 10.72 23.17 24.03
CA GLU A 149 11.10 22.07 23.14
C GLU A 149 9.97 21.78 22.16
N ASN A 150 10.25 21.97 20.86
CA ASN A 150 9.29 21.82 19.76
C ASN A 150 8.07 22.74 19.81
N VAL A 151 8.02 23.74 20.69
CA VAL A 151 6.90 24.70 20.80
C VAL A 151 7.36 26.10 20.44
N TYR A 152 6.57 26.76 19.60
CA TYR A 152 6.87 28.07 19.02
C TYR A 152 5.74 29.06 19.28
N LYS A 153 6.10 30.31 19.56
CA LYS A 153 5.23 31.46 19.27
C LYS A 153 5.39 31.77 17.79
N VAL A 154 4.27 31.91 17.08
CA VAL A 154 4.26 32.26 15.65
C VAL A 154 3.50 33.57 15.46
N VAL A 155 4.08 34.49 14.71
CA VAL A 155 3.48 35.79 14.42
C VAL A 155 3.46 36.02 12.91
N TRP A 156 2.28 36.22 12.35
CA TRP A 156 2.10 36.66 10.97
C TRP A 156 1.87 38.16 10.96
N GLN A 157 2.80 38.90 10.35
CA GLN A 157 2.68 40.32 10.10
C GLN A 157 2.34 40.50 8.62
N LEU A 158 1.04 40.60 8.32
CA LEU A 158 0.52 40.72 6.96
C LEU A 158 0.03 42.15 6.70
N SER A 159 -0.23 42.47 5.43
CA SER A 159 -0.88 43.74 5.05
C SER A 159 -2.30 43.88 5.63
N THR A 160 -2.99 42.76 5.88
CA THR A 160 -4.34 42.72 6.45
C THR A 160 -4.35 42.84 7.98
N GLY A 161 -3.20 42.72 8.64
CA GLY A 161 -3.10 42.80 10.08
C GLY A 161 -2.05 41.87 10.68
N ARG A 162 -1.99 41.90 12.01
CA ARG A 162 -1.12 41.07 12.83
C ARG A 162 -1.91 39.93 13.44
N TYR A 163 -1.42 38.71 13.27
CA TYR A 163 -2.01 37.50 13.84
C TYR A 163 -0.96 36.80 14.70
N GLU A 164 -1.35 36.39 15.90
CA GLU A 164 -0.47 35.65 16.82
C GLU A 164 -1.02 34.25 17.06
N GLY A 165 -0.11 33.31 17.29
CA GLY A 165 -0.45 31.92 17.40
C GLY A 165 0.60 31.06 18.08
N VAL A 166 0.30 29.78 18.16
CA VAL A 166 1.18 28.72 18.65
C VAL A 166 1.55 27.81 17.50
N GLY A 167 2.79 27.34 17.49
CA GLY A 167 3.30 26.33 16.57
C GLY A 167 3.89 25.14 17.31
N VAL A 168 3.78 23.95 16.72
CA VAL A 168 4.41 22.74 17.24
C VAL A 168 5.17 22.01 16.12
N ARG A 169 6.42 21.63 16.39
CA ARG A 169 7.33 21.04 15.40
C ARG A 169 7.50 19.53 15.61
N LYS A 170 7.50 18.76 14.52
CA LYS A 170 7.92 17.35 14.49
C LYS A 170 8.84 17.13 13.29
N GLY A 171 10.15 17.06 13.53
CA GLY A 171 11.15 16.97 12.47
C GLY A 171 11.08 18.17 11.52
N ASP A 172 10.88 17.91 10.23
CA ASP A 172 10.81 18.92 9.17
C ASP A 172 9.41 19.53 8.99
N LEU A 173 8.45 19.14 9.83
CA LEU A 173 7.09 19.65 9.83
C LEU A 173 6.87 20.59 11.01
N LEU A 174 6.12 21.67 10.77
CA LEU A 174 5.59 22.53 11.82
C LEU A 174 4.15 22.91 11.46
N ALA A 175 3.18 22.58 12.31
CA ALA A 175 1.84 23.12 12.24
C ALA A 175 1.74 24.33 13.17
N ALA A 176 1.10 25.40 12.71
CA ALA A 176 0.84 26.59 13.50
C ALA A 176 -0.61 27.03 13.36
N ALA A 177 -1.22 27.40 14.47
CA ALA A 177 -2.57 27.92 14.52
C ALA A 177 -2.58 29.32 15.11
N SER A 178 -3.40 30.21 14.54
CA SER A 178 -3.68 31.53 15.10
C SER A 178 -5.10 31.59 15.65
N GLY A 179 -5.29 32.34 16.72
CA GLY A 179 -6.59 32.51 17.35
C GLY A 179 -6.74 33.81 18.12
N GLU A 180 -7.87 33.96 18.80
CA GLU A 180 -8.19 35.13 19.60
C GLU A 180 -7.14 35.33 20.70
N PRO A 181 -6.65 36.56 20.94
CA PRO A 181 -5.75 36.85 22.06
C PRO A 181 -6.35 36.40 23.39
N GLY A 182 -5.62 35.57 24.13
CA GLY A 182 -6.10 34.97 25.40
C GLY A 182 -7.12 33.84 25.23
N GLY A 183 -7.54 33.53 24.01
CA GLY A 183 -8.43 32.41 23.70
C GLY A 183 -7.77 31.05 23.90
N ALA A 184 -8.59 30.05 24.23
CA ALA A 184 -8.17 28.66 24.38
C ALA A 184 -8.23 27.94 23.02
N PHE A 185 -7.08 27.83 22.36
CA PHE A 185 -6.90 27.07 21.12
C PHE A 185 -5.58 26.29 21.15
N GLY A 186 -5.48 25.27 20.32
CA GLY A 186 -4.30 24.43 20.21
C GLY A 186 -4.04 23.96 18.79
N VAL A 187 -2.84 23.43 18.59
CA VAL A 187 -2.34 22.93 17.32
C VAL A 187 -1.61 21.61 17.52
N ALA A 188 -1.67 20.76 16.52
CA ALA A 188 -1.00 19.47 16.48
C ALA A 188 -0.35 19.25 15.11
N THR A 189 0.83 18.61 15.13
CA THR A 189 1.57 18.18 13.94
C THR A 189 1.74 16.68 14.02
N TYR A 190 1.36 16.00 12.94
CA TYR A 190 1.43 14.55 12.83
C TYR A 190 2.28 14.10 11.66
N ALA A 191 3.08 13.07 11.92
CA ALA A 191 3.83 12.35 10.91
C ALA A 191 3.31 10.91 10.82
N PRO A 192 2.83 10.46 9.65
CA PRO A 192 2.54 9.05 9.42
C PRO A 192 3.80 8.19 9.63
N LYS A 193 3.68 7.08 10.35
CA LYS A 193 4.74 6.11 10.61
C LYS A 193 4.15 4.70 10.55
N GLY A 194 4.16 4.15 9.34
CA GLY A 194 3.44 2.90 9.07
C GLY A 194 1.95 3.05 9.35
N GLU A 195 1.45 2.30 10.33
CA GLU A 195 0.03 2.26 10.74
C GLU A 195 -0.31 3.23 11.89
N LEU A 196 0.72 3.85 12.45
CA LEU A 196 0.58 4.84 13.50
C LEU A 196 0.72 6.23 12.91
N ILE A 197 -0.04 7.17 13.44
CA ILE A 197 0.15 8.59 13.17
C ILE A 197 0.65 9.19 14.48
N GLU A 198 1.95 9.47 14.54
CA GLU A 198 2.53 10.07 15.73
C GLU A 198 2.38 11.58 15.68
N GLY A 199 1.77 12.14 16.72
CA GLY A 199 1.50 13.56 16.90
C GLY A 199 2.30 14.17 18.04
N VAL A 200 2.61 15.45 17.88
CA VAL A 200 2.94 16.37 18.96
C VAL A 200 1.97 17.53 18.91
N TRP A 201 1.55 18.01 20.08
CA TRP A 201 0.53 19.05 20.15
C TRP A 201 0.84 20.06 21.26
N ALA A 202 0.35 21.28 21.11
CA ALA A 202 0.51 22.35 22.09
C ALA A 202 -0.73 23.25 22.11
N MET A 203 -1.02 23.84 23.28
CA MET A 203 -2.02 24.90 23.41
C MET A 203 -1.35 26.27 23.45
N ASN A 204 -2.11 27.30 23.08
CA ASN A 204 -1.67 28.68 23.26
C ASN A 204 -1.18 28.93 24.70
N GLY A 205 0.01 29.51 24.85
CA GLY A 205 0.66 29.76 26.14
C GLY A 205 1.45 28.58 26.74
N SER A 206 1.42 27.40 26.12
CA SER A 206 2.19 26.24 26.60
C SER A 206 3.69 26.41 26.31
N LYS A 207 4.54 25.92 27.22
CA LYS A 207 6.00 25.82 27.04
C LYS A 207 6.49 24.39 26.78
N ALA A 208 5.59 23.43 26.81
CA ALA A 208 5.88 22.03 26.56
C ALA A 208 4.87 21.50 25.55
N ALA A 209 5.30 20.55 24.72
CA ALA A 209 4.41 19.80 23.86
C ALA A 209 3.83 18.60 24.62
N GLY A 210 2.58 18.27 24.31
CA GLY A 210 2.03 16.94 24.55
C GLY A 210 2.36 16.02 23.37
N THR A 211 2.16 14.73 23.57
CA THR A 211 2.30 13.70 22.54
C THR A 211 0.98 12.99 22.34
N GLU A 212 0.77 12.45 21.15
CA GLU A 212 -0.33 11.53 20.89
C GLU A 212 0.03 10.56 19.78
N VAL A 213 -0.62 9.41 19.77
CA VAL A 213 -0.51 8.40 18.74
C VAL A 213 -1.92 8.07 18.29
N TRP A 214 -2.17 8.19 17.00
CA TRP A 214 -3.41 7.69 16.41
C TRP A 214 -3.18 6.34 15.77
N SER A 215 -4.18 5.49 15.88
CA SER A 215 -4.18 4.17 15.27
C SER A 215 -5.58 3.85 14.73
N LEU A 216 -5.66 3.07 13.66
CA LEU A 216 -6.96 2.67 13.11
C LEU A 216 -7.75 1.83 14.13
N ALA A 217 -9.08 1.84 14.04
CA ALA A 217 -9.91 0.99 14.89
C ALA A 217 -9.53 -0.48 14.71
N GLY A 218 -8.98 -1.12 15.76
CA GLY A 218 -8.43 -2.49 15.72
C GLY A 218 -6.90 -2.57 15.66
N GLY A 219 -6.22 -1.50 15.24
CA GLY A 219 -4.79 -1.30 15.44
C GLY A 219 -4.59 -0.69 16.82
N SER A 220 -4.26 -1.46 17.84
CA SER A 220 -3.86 -0.88 19.12
C SER A 220 -2.36 -0.60 19.10
N SER A 221 -1.94 0.61 19.47
CA SER A 221 -0.52 0.99 19.70
C SER A 221 0.09 0.29 20.92
N THR A 222 -0.72 -0.45 21.68
CA THR A 222 -0.28 -1.47 22.61
C THR A 222 -1.09 -2.73 22.31
N ALA A 223 -0.49 -3.76 21.72
CA ALA A 223 -1.15 -5.05 21.60
C ALA A 223 -1.61 -5.46 23.00
N GLY A 224 -2.90 -5.24 23.30
CA GLY A 224 -3.52 -5.84 24.47
C GLY A 224 -3.23 -7.32 24.37
N ALA A 225 -2.78 -7.94 25.45
CA ALA A 225 -2.54 -9.37 25.47
C ALA A 225 -3.75 -10.06 24.81
N PRO A 226 -3.53 -10.97 23.85
CA PRO A 226 -4.63 -11.61 23.14
C PRO A 226 -5.61 -12.17 24.16
N THR A 227 -6.91 -11.95 23.97
CA THR A 227 -7.97 -12.29 24.94
C THR A 227 -8.25 -13.80 25.02
N GLY A 228 -7.26 -14.65 24.75
CA GLY A 228 -7.40 -16.11 24.74
C GLY A 228 -6.04 -16.82 24.79
N ASP A 229 -6.07 -18.14 24.88
CA ASP A 229 -4.90 -19.03 24.97
C ASP A 229 -4.14 -19.21 23.65
N GLY A 230 -4.43 -18.39 22.63
CA GLY A 230 -3.83 -18.49 21.30
C GLY A 230 -4.24 -19.74 20.51
N SER A 231 -5.21 -20.55 20.98
CA SER A 231 -5.73 -21.72 20.25
C SER A 231 -6.62 -21.35 19.07
N LYS A 232 -7.09 -20.10 19.00
CA LYS A 232 -7.94 -19.59 17.93
C LYS A 232 -7.50 -18.21 17.47
N VAL A 233 -7.68 -17.94 16.19
CA VAL A 233 -7.46 -16.63 15.55
C VAL A 233 -8.64 -16.32 14.64
N THR A 234 -8.93 -15.04 14.42
CA THR A 234 -9.98 -14.60 13.49
C THR A 234 -9.36 -13.85 12.33
N PHE A 235 -9.77 -14.17 11.10
CA PHE A 235 -9.33 -13.54 9.86
C PHE A 235 -10.41 -13.65 8.78
N GLY A 236 -10.63 -12.60 7.99
CA GLY A 236 -11.70 -12.49 7.00
C GLY A 236 -13.11 -12.70 7.58
N GLY A 237 -13.32 -12.37 8.86
CA GLY A 237 -14.55 -12.68 9.59
C GLY A 237 -14.78 -14.17 9.90
N GLU A 238 -13.80 -15.03 9.66
CA GLU A 238 -13.83 -16.47 9.96
C GLU A 238 -12.90 -16.80 11.15
N THR A 239 -13.27 -17.80 11.95
CA THR A 239 -12.42 -18.29 13.04
C THR A 239 -11.63 -19.52 12.60
N TYR A 240 -10.32 -19.51 12.89
CA TYR A 240 -9.39 -20.59 12.64
C TYR A 240 -8.89 -21.16 13.97
N THR A 241 -8.73 -22.47 14.03
CA THR A 241 -8.28 -23.20 15.22
C THR A 241 -6.89 -23.77 14.99
N LEU A 242 -6.06 -23.75 16.02
CA LEU A 242 -4.69 -24.24 16.00
C LEU A 242 -4.65 -25.72 15.68
N LYS A 243 -3.98 -26.06 14.57
CA LYS A 243 -3.85 -27.41 14.02
C LYS A 243 -2.44 -27.95 14.03
N ASP A 244 -1.44 -27.09 14.13
CA ASP A 244 -0.06 -27.54 14.25
C ASP A 244 0.80 -26.51 15.00
N LYS A 245 1.82 -27.03 15.68
CA LYS A 245 2.88 -26.27 16.32
C LYS A 245 4.21 -26.91 15.97
N LYS A 246 5.06 -26.17 15.26
CA LYS A 246 6.38 -26.63 14.86
C LYS A 246 7.43 -25.65 15.35
N SER A 247 8.59 -26.15 15.73
CA SER A 247 9.81 -25.35 15.63
C SER A 247 10.06 -25.14 14.13
N ALA A 248 10.24 -23.90 13.69
CA ALA A 248 10.40 -23.61 12.28
C ALA A 248 11.68 -24.30 11.76
N PRO A 249 11.64 -24.95 10.58
CA PRO A 249 12.78 -25.69 10.05
C PRO A 249 14.05 -24.82 9.97
N GLY A 250 15.15 -25.30 10.54
CA GLY A 250 16.49 -24.69 10.40
C GLY A 250 16.83 -23.56 11.39
N GLN A 251 15.94 -23.21 12.34
CA GLN A 251 16.22 -22.23 13.39
C GLN A 251 15.60 -22.71 14.72
N PRO A 252 16.40 -23.22 15.69
CA PRO A 252 15.88 -23.85 16.91
C PRO A 252 15.04 -22.92 17.82
N THR A 253 15.06 -21.61 17.56
CA THR A 253 14.35 -20.58 18.31
C THR A 253 13.20 -19.94 17.54
N ALA A 254 12.99 -20.30 16.27
CA ALA A 254 11.84 -19.85 15.50
C ALA A 254 10.66 -20.80 15.70
N GLU A 255 9.47 -20.26 15.89
CA GLU A 255 8.25 -21.05 16.08
C GLU A 255 7.25 -20.80 14.94
N LEU A 256 6.47 -21.83 14.59
CA LEU A 256 5.38 -21.77 13.64
C LEU A 256 4.09 -22.33 14.29
N ARG A 257 2.99 -21.63 14.09
CA ARG A 257 1.63 -22.03 14.44
C ARG A 257 0.77 -21.99 13.18
N GLU A 258 0.11 -23.09 12.87
CA GLU A 258 -0.77 -23.19 11.70
C GLU A 258 -2.21 -23.42 12.16
N TYR A 259 -3.11 -22.57 11.64
CA TYR A 259 -4.52 -22.57 12.01
C TYR A 259 -5.37 -22.83 10.76
N LEU A 260 -6.32 -23.76 10.88
CA LEU A 260 -7.28 -24.11 9.84
C LEU A 260 -8.70 -23.90 10.36
N ARG A 261 -9.68 -23.86 9.45
CA ARG A 261 -11.09 -23.84 9.87
C ARG A 261 -11.47 -25.17 10.51
N GLU A 262 -12.50 -25.11 11.35
CA GLU A 262 -13.08 -26.31 11.93
C GLU A 262 -13.54 -27.27 10.83
N GLY A 263 -13.17 -28.55 10.98
CA GLY A 263 -13.45 -29.58 9.98
C GLY A 263 -12.44 -29.71 8.83
N GLU A 264 -11.49 -28.79 8.66
CA GLU A 264 -10.46 -28.88 7.61
C GLU A 264 -9.16 -29.54 8.11
N GLY A 265 -8.46 -30.24 7.21
CA GLY A 265 -7.12 -30.82 7.43
C GLY A 265 -6.08 -30.25 6.45
N PHE A 266 -4.81 -30.60 6.64
CA PHE A 266 -3.71 -30.07 5.81
C PHE A 266 -3.78 -30.51 4.33
N GLU A 267 -4.47 -31.62 4.05
CA GLU A 267 -4.65 -32.15 2.70
C GLU A 267 -5.74 -31.42 1.90
N ASP A 268 -6.72 -30.82 2.58
CA ASP A 268 -7.94 -30.30 1.93
C ASP A 268 -8.32 -28.87 2.37
N TYR A 269 -7.49 -28.21 3.18
CA TYR A 269 -7.76 -26.83 3.59
C TYR A 269 -7.87 -25.89 2.39
N ARG A 270 -8.73 -24.89 2.57
CA ARG A 270 -8.99 -23.88 1.53
C ARG A 270 -8.43 -22.54 1.92
N LYS A 271 -8.40 -22.26 3.23
CA LYS A 271 -7.74 -21.10 3.82
C LYS A 271 -6.92 -21.53 5.02
N MET A 272 -5.76 -20.92 5.22
CA MET A 272 -4.90 -21.17 6.38
C MET A 272 -4.35 -19.86 6.90
N ILE A 273 -4.18 -19.80 8.22
CA ILE A 273 -3.38 -18.77 8.89
C ILE A 273 -2.11 -19.38 9.45
N GLY A 274 -0.97 -18.78 9.16
CA GLY A 274 0.32 -19.13 9.75
C GLY A 274 0.85 -17.98 10.59
N LEU A 275 1.21 -18.23 11.86
CA LEU A 275 1.90 -17.26 12.70
C LEU A 275 3.32 -17.75 12.99
N ARG A 276 4.31 -16.86 12.90
CA ARG A 276 5.71 -17.22 13.13
C ARG A 276 6.44 -16.20 13.99
N THR A 277 7.41 -16.68 14.75
CA THR A 277 8.48 -15.88 15.35
C THR A 277 9.80 -16.25 14.70
N HIS A 278 10.65 -15.25 14.47
CA HIS A 278 11.96 -15.39 13.84
C HIS A 278 12.99 -14.72 14.75
N VAL A 279 13.93 -15.49 15.27
CA VAL A 279 15.10 -14.91 15.95
C VAL A 279 16.15 -14.61 14.90
N THR A 280 16.18 -13.36 14.45
CA THR A 280 17.06 -12.92 13.37
C THR A 280 17.47 -11.46 13.59
N PRO A 281 18.72 -11.08 13.29
CA PRO A 281 19.13 -9.67 13.27
C PRO A 281 18.66 -8.94 12.02
N VAL A 282 18.08 -9.65 11.05
CA VAL A 282 17.64 -9.12 9.76
C VAL A 282 16.34 -8.35 9.92
N ASP A 283 16.24 -7.20 9.26
CA ASP A 283 15.03 -6.37 9.23
C ASP A 283 13.89 -7.01 8.40
N ALA A 284 12.67 -6.50 8.57
CA ALA A 284 11.47 -7.06 7.94
C ALA A 284 11.53 -7.02 6.41
N ALA A 285 12.01 -5.92 5.82
CA ALA A 285 12.11 -5.76 4.38
C ALA A 285 13.14 -6.72 3.77
N THR A 286 14.28 -6.89 4.43
CA THR A 286 15.32 -7.82 3.98
C THR A 286 14.84 -9.27 4.06
N MET A 287 14.15 -9.68 5.14
CA MET A 287 13.53 -11.00 5.25
C MET A 287 12.49 -11.24 4.14
N ALA A 288 11.60 -10.27 3.91
CA ALA A 288 10.58 -10.33 2.87
C ALA A 288 11.17 -10.54 1.47
N LYS A 289 12.24 -9.79 1.11
CA LYS A 289 12.95 -9.95 -0.17
C LYS A 289 13.59 -11.32 -0.30
N ALA A 290 14.20 -11.83 0.78
CA ALA A 290 14.79 -13.15 0.77
C ALA A 290 13.74 -14.24 0.49
N VAL A 291 12.55 -14.13 1.08
CA VAL A 291 11.45 -15.07 0.81
C VAL A 291 10.96 -14.97 -0.63
N LEU A 292 10.75 -13.76 -1.17
CA LEU A 292 10.36 -13.62 -2.57
C LEU A 292 11.42 -14.17 -3.54
N ALA A 293 12.70 -13.93 -3.28
CA ALA A 293 13.79 -14.46 -4.07
C ALA A 293 13.83 -16.00 -4.02
N GLN A 294 13.61 -16.60 -2.85
CA GLN A 294 13.52 -18.05 -2.71
C GLN A 294 12.30 -18.62 -3.45
N VAL A 295 11.14 -17.98 -3.32
CA VAL A 295 9.91 -18.36 -4.04
C VAL A 295 10.13 -18.34 -5.54
N GLN A 296 10.74 -17.27 -6.09
CA GLN A 296 11.05 -17.20 -7.51
C GLN A 296 12.10 -18.23 -7.95
N LYS A 297 13.06 -18.57 -7.07
CA LYS A 297 14.07 -19.59 -7.36
C LYS A 297 13.48 -20.99 -7.44
N GLU A 298 12.60 -21.36 -6.50
CA GLU A 298 11.98 -22.69 -6.42
C GLU A 298 10.77 -22.83 -7.36
N HIS A 299 10.04 -21.73 -7.56
CA HIS A 299 8.86 -21.65 -8.40
C HIS A 299 9.00 -20.47 -9.39
N PRO A 300 9.79 -20.62 -10.47
CA PRO A 300 10.06 -19.52 -11.41
C PRO A 300 8.83 -18.91 -12.09
N ASN A 301 7.72 -19.67 -12.14
CA ASN A 301 6.46 -19.23 -12.71
C ASN A 301 5.53 -18.57 -11.68
N SER A 302 5.97 -18.41 -10.43
CA SER A 302 5.18 -17.75 -9.38
C SER A 302 5.05 -16.26 -9.67
N TYR A 303 3.88 -15.71 -9.37
CA TYR A 303 3.70 -14.27 -9.33
C TYR A 303 4.15 -13.77 -7.96
N VAL A 304 4.97 -12.72 -7.90
CA VAL A 304 5.39 -12.09 -6.64
C VAL A 304 5.15 -10.59 -6.68
N LYS A 305 4.91 -9.99 -5.52
CA LYS A 305 4.66 -8.56 -5.36
C LYS A 305 5.11 -8.08 -3.99
N GLU A 306 5.92 -7.03 -4.00
CA GLU A 306 6.21 -6.21 -2.82
C GLU A 306 5.05 -5.21 -2.62
N ILE A 307 4.52 -5.09 -1.39
CA ILE A 307 3.41 -4.18 -1.08
C ILE A 307 3.89 -3.07 -0.13
N VAL A 308 4.55 -3.45 0.96
CA VAL A 308 5.19 -2.53 1.92
C VAL A 308 6.58 -3.07 2.21
N MET A 309 7.61 -2.22 2.19
CA MET A 309 9.01 -2.65 2.35
C MET A 309 9.79 -1.72 3.27
N GLU A 310 9.36 -1.61 4.53
CA GLU A 310 10.03 -0.83 5.56
C GLU A 310 10.89 -1.71 6.46
N PRO A 311 11.97 -1.19 7.09
CA PRO A 311 12.84 -1.99 7.95
C PRO A 311 12.09 -2.65 9.13
N ASP A 312 11.15 -1.93 9.75
CA ASP A 312 10.40 -2.47 10.90
C ASP A 312 9.15 -3.27 10.48
N ALA A 313 8.72 -3.19 9.22
CA ALA A 313 7.54 -3.90 8.74
C ALA A 313 7.50 -4.08 7.21
N ALA A 314 7.21 -5.29 6.75
CA ALA A 314 7.13 -5.60 5.31
C ALA A 314 5.94 -6.48 4.98
N THR A 315 5.27 -6.20 3.87
CA THR A 315 4.14 -6.98 3.35
C THR A 315 4.46 -7.45 1.94
N ILE A 316 4.36 -8.75 1.72
CA ILE A 316 4.58 -9.37 0.42
C ILE A 316 3.41 -10.26 0.04
N PHE A 317 3.26 -10.44 -1.26
CA PHE A 317 2.23 -11.25 -1.85
C PHE A 317 2.85 -12.13 -2.93
N PHE A 318 2.44 -13.39 -3.00
CA PHE A 318 2.79 -14.23 -4.12
C PHE A 318 1.74 -15.30 -4.40
N ILE A 319 1.73 -15.82 -5.62
CA ILE A 319 0.90 -16.96 -6.02
C ILE A 319 1.82 -18.09 -6.46
N LEU A 320 1.76 -19.21 -5.75
CA LEU A 320 2.40 -20.45 -6.15
C LEU A 320 1.44 -21.25 -7.04
N VAL A 321 1.97 -21.86 -8.09
CA VAL A 321 1.24 -22.82 -8.92
C VAL A 321 2.05 -24.11 -8.94
N VAL A 322 1.49 -25.17 -8.36
CA VAL A 322 2.11 -26.49 -8.28
C VAL A 322 1.13 -27.51 -8.84
N GLY A 323 1.40 -27.99 -10.05
CA GLY A 323 0.47 -28.85 -10.78
C GLY A 323 -0.86 -28.13 -11.03
N ASN A 324 -1.96 -28.68 -10.49
CA ASN A 324 -3.31 -28.11 -10.59
C ASN A 324 -3.67 -27.19 -9.43
N ASP A 325 -2.81 -27.10 -8.41
CA ASP A 325 -3.07 -26.30 -7.23
C ASP A 325 -2.44 -24.91 -7.37
N ALA A 326 -3.23 -23.89 -7.04
CA ALA A 326 -2.82 -22.51 -6.93
C ALA A 326 -2.98 -22.06 -5.48
N GLU A 327 -1.91 -21.48 -4.94
CA GLU A 327 -1.87 -20.96 -3.58
C GLU A 327 -1.52 -19.48 -3.58
N LEU A 328 -2.50 -18.66 -3.24
CA LEU A 328 -2.25 -17.26 -2.93
C LEU A 328 -1.69 -17.20 -1.51
N ASN A 329 -0.59 -16.48 -1.36
CA ASN A 329 0.11 -16.27 -0.12
C ASN A 329 0.23 -14.77 0.13
N LEU A 330 -0.30 -14.31 1.27
CA LEU A 330 -0.16 -12.96 1.74
C LEU A 330 0.58 -12.99 3.07
N TRP A 331 1.73 -12.32 3.14
CA TRP A 331 2.58 -12.31 4.32
C TRP A 331 2.80 -10.90 4.83
N ARG A 332 2.82 -10.76 6.15
CA ARG A 332 3.25 -9.56 6.85
C ARG A 332 4.32 -9.92 7.87
N TYR A 333 5.48 -9.31 7.74
CA TYR A 333 6.57 -9.32 8.73
C TYR A 333 6.52 -8.04 9.53
N GLN A 334 6.75 -8.17 10.83
CA GLN A 334 6.73 -7.07 11.79
C GLN A 334 7.88 -7.27 12.78
N LYS A 335 8.60 -6.20 13.11
CA LYS A 335 9.58 -6.23 14.19
C LYS A 335 8.91 -6.58 15.52
N ALA A 336 9.53 -7.47 16.27
CA ALA A 336 9.05 -7.95 17.56
C ALA A 336 10.21 -8.07 18.55
N GLU A 337 9.89 -8.39 19.80
CA GLU A 337 10.91 -8.69 20.80
C GLU A 337 11.78 -9.87 20.34
N GLY A 338 13.11 -9.70 20.39
CA GLY A 338 14.06 -10.75 20.00
C GLY A 338 14.19 -11.03 18.49
N GLY A 339 13.52 -10.27 17.61
CA GLY A 339 13.65 -10.41 16.16
C GLY A 339 12.43 -9.94 15.37
N LEU A 340 11.83 -10.84 14.58
CA LEU A 340 10.62 -10.58 13.80
C LEU A 340 9.49 -11.52 14.22
N ALA A 341 8.25 -11.05 14.07
CA ALA A 341 7.07 -11.90 14.00
C ALA A 341 6.44 -11.78 12.61
N SER A 342 5.72 -12.79 12.16
CA SER A 342 5.00 -12.71 10.89
C SER A 342 3.65 -13.42 10.93
N ALA A 343 2.68 -12.87 10.22
CA ALA A 343 1.44 -13.53 9.86
C ALA A 343 1.42 -13.88 8.38
N GLN A 344 0.85 -15.04 8.06
CA GLN A 344 0.62 -15.55 6.72
C GLN A 344 -0.85 -15.88 6.57
N PHE A 345 -1.47 -15.43 5.48
CA PHE A 345 -2.75 -15.93 5.01
C PHE A 345 -2.53 -16.69 3.69
N VAL A 346 -3.14 -17.87 3.60
CA VAL A 346 -3.14 -18.69 2.40
C VAL A 346 -4.56 -18.91 1.91
N LEU A 347 -4.77 -18.81 0.60
CA LEU A 347 -5.98 -19.25 -0.10
C LEU A 347 -5.59 -20.29 -1.16
N ARG A 348 -6.24 -21.45 -1.15
CA ARG A 348 -6.08 -22.52 -2.16
C ARG A 348 -7.27 -22.59 -3.10
N ASN A 349 -7.05 -22.96 -4.36
CA ASN A 349 -8.09 -23.25 -5.36
C ASN A 349 -8.77 -24.62 -5.11
N LYS A 350 -9.35 -24.78 -3.92
CA LYS A 350 -10.19 -25.93 -3.53
C LYS A 350 -11.65 -25.48 -3.42
N ALA A 351 -12.61 -26.39 -3.52
CA ALA A 351 -14.03 -26.06 -3.57
C ALA A 351 -14.48 -25.15 -2.39
N PRO A 352 -15.09 -23.96 -2.62
CA PRO A 352 -15.76 -23.53 -3.86
C PRO A 352 -14.91 -22.65 -4.79
N TYR A 353 -13.59 -22.65 -4.64
CA TYR A 353 -12.64 -21.84 -5.40
C TYR A 353 -11.87 -22.64 -6.46
N GLU A 354 -12.35 -23.83 -6.82
CA GLU A 354 -11.67 -24.82 -7.66
C GLU A 354 -11.38 -24.34 -9.09
N THR A 355 -12.09 -23.32 -9.55
CA THR A 355 -11.83 -22.68 -10.84
C THR A 355 -11.06 -21.37 -10.65
N GLN A 356 -10.17 -21.04 -11.58
CA GLN A 356 -9.45 -19.77 -11.59
C GLN A 356 -10.38 -18.56 -11.44
N LYS A 357 -11.55 -18.59 -12.09
CA LYS A 357 -12.56 -17.52 -11.99
C LYS A 357 -13.09 -17.36 -10.58
N LYS A 358 -13.43 -18.46 -9.89
CA LYS A 358 -13.94 -18.43 -8.50
C LYS A 358 -12.83 -18.04 -7.52
N PHE A 359 -11.62 -18.58 -7.68
CA PHE A 359 -10.45 -18.21 -6.90
C PHE A 359 -10.14 -16.71 -6.99
N LYS A 360 -10.05 -16.17 -8.21
CA LYS A 360 -9.80 -14.75 -8.43
C LYS A 360 -10.95 -13.88 -7.93
N ALA A 361 -12.20 -14.31 -8.10
CA ALA A 361 -13.34 -13.55 -7.58
C ALA A 361 -13.32 -13.47 -6.04
N GLU A 362 -12.92 -14.53 -5.35
CA GLU A 362 -12.74 -14.51 -3.89
C GLU A 362 -11.57 -13.61 -3.48
N GLN A 363 -10.44 -13.68 -4.20
CA GLN A 363 -9.32 -12.77 -3.98
C GLN A 363 -9.76 -11.31 -4.15
N ASP A 364 -10.26 -10.93 -5.33
CA ASP A 364 -10.59 -9.54 -5.67
C ASP A 364 -11.66 -8.96 -4.72
N LYS A 365 -12.59 -9.79 -4.25
CA LYS A 365 -13.65 -9.38 -3.33
C LYS A 365 -13.10 -8.97 -1.96
N ASN A 366 -12.10 -9.68 -1.45
CA ASN A 366 -11.67 -9.57 -0.05
C ASN A 366 -10.24 -9.03 0.12
N TYR A 367 -9.52 -8.72 -0.98
CA TYR A 367 -8.09 -8.38 -0.96
C TYR A 367 -7.76 -7.22 0.00
N ASP A 368 -8.52 -6.12 -0.05
CA ASP A 368 -8.27 -4.95 0.79
C ASP A 368 -8.50 -5.25 2.27
N GLN A 369 -9.57 -6.01 2.59
CA GLN A 369 -9.84 -6.47 3.94
C GLN A 369 -8.72 -7.39 4.45
N TRP A 370 -8.26 -8.33 3.63
CA TRP A 370 -7.16 -9.23 4.01
C TRP A 370 -5.85 -8.48 4.23
N LEU A 371 -5.59 -7.41 3.49
CA LEU A 371 -4.43 -6.54 3.70
C LEU A 371 -4.50 -5.80 5.03
N GLU A 372 -5.67 -5.30 5.41
CA GLU A 372 -5.88 -4.66 6.71
C GLU A 372 -5.75 -5.66 7.86
N GLU A 373 -6.36 -6.84 7.72
CA GLU A 373 -6.37 -7.83 8.77
C GLU A 373 -5.03 -8.56 8.94
N ILE A 374 -4.26 -8.78 7.86
CA ILE A 374 -2.95 -9.44 7.98
C ILE A 374 -1.95 -8.54 8.72
N VAL A 375 -2.13 -7.24 8.57
CA VAL A 375 -1.43 -6.20 9.30
C VAL A 375 -1.74 -6.30 10.79
N ALA A 376 -3.00 -6.27 11.17
CA ALA A 376 -3.42 -6.36 12.57
C ALA A 376 -2.96 -7.68 13.22
N LEU A 377 -3.06 -8.79 12.48
CA LEU A 377 -2.67 -10.11 12.94
C LEU A 377 -1.15 -10.25 13.12
N ALA A 378 -0.33 -9.65 12.24
CA ALA A 378 1.12 -9.62 12.40
C ALA A 378 1.55 -8.88 13.66
N GLY A 379 0.90 -7.77 13.98
CA GLY A 379 1.14 -7.02 15.23
C GLY A 379 0.86 -7.82 16.50
N GLN A 380 -0.01 -8.84 16.42
CA GLN A 380 -0.35 -9.73 17.54
C GLN A 380 0.43 -11.06 17.51
N SER A 381 1.16 -11.35 16.43
CA SER A 381 1.70 -12.68 16.16
C SER A 381 2.65 -13.17 17.25
N HIS A 382 3.55 -12.31 17.75
CA HIS A 382 4.46 -12.70 18.83
C HIS A 382 3.68 -13.14 20.09
N ALA A 383 2.73 -12.32 20.54
CA ALA A 383 1.94 -12.61 21.72
C ALA A 383 1.04 -13.85 21.55
N LEU A 384 0.46 -14.06 20.37
CA LEU A 384 -0.35 -15.24 20.06
C LEU A 384 0.48 -16.54 20.00
N VAL A 385 1.69 -16.47 19.45
CA VAL A 385 2.63 -17.59 19.42
C VAL A 385 3.08 -17.97 20.83
N THR A 386 3.38 -16.98 21.68
CA THR A 386 3.70 -17.20 23.11
C THR A 386 2.51 -17.77 23.87
N ALA A 387 1.31 -17.18 23.74
CA ALA A 387 0.10 -17.64 24.42
C ALA A 387 -0.27 -19.09 24.05
N SER A 388 -0.09 -19.44 22.77
CA SER A 388 -0.38 -20.79 22.26
C SER A 388 0.64 -21.86 22.63
N ALA A 389 1.74 -21.55 23.33
CA ALA A 389 2.77 -22.52 23.69
C ALA A 389 2.18 -23.77 24.38
N HIS A 390 1.22 -23.59 25.29
CA HIS A 390 0.58 -24.68 26.04
C HIS A 390 -0.81 -25.10 25.54
N ALA A 391 -1.34 -24.46 24.50
CA ALA A 391 -2.67 -24.78 23.97
C ALA A 391 -2.76 -26.23 23.43
N ALA A 392 -3.89 -26.90 23.59
CA ALA A 392 -4.09 -28.19 22.92
C ALA A 392 -4.22 -27.99 21.40
N VAL A 393 -3.59 -28.85 20.61
CA VAL A 393 -3.80 -28.89 19.16
C VAL A 393 -5.09 -29.65 18.88
N ALA A 394 -6.00 -29.08 18.08
CA ALA A 394 -7.26 -29.74 17.78
C ALA A 394 -7.03 -30.99 16.94
N SER A 395 -7.40 -32.18 17.46
CA SER A 395 -7.28 -33.45 16.75
C SER A 395 -7.86 -33.36 15.33
N PRO A 396 -7.19 -33.95 14.32
CA PRO A 396 -7.77 -34.04 12.99
C PRO A 396 -9.07 -34.84 13.08
N PRO A 397 -10.18 -34.39 12.45
CA PRO A 397 -11.32 -35.26 12.26
C PRO A 397 -10.88 -36.52 11.48
N PRO A 398 -11.52 -37.68 11.68
CA PRO A 398 -11.26 -38.85 10.84
C PRO A 398 -11.40 -38.42 9.38
N SER A 399 -10.34 -38.65 8.61
CA SER A 399 -10.29 -38.29 7.20
C SER A 399 -11.51 -38.89 6.51
N ALA A 400 -12.38 -38.01 6.00
CA ALA A 400 -13.42 -38.46 5.08
C ALA A 400 -12.70 -39.19 3.93
N PRO A 401 -13.22 -40.34 3.46
CA PRO A 401 -12.67 -40.97 2.27
C PRO A 401 -12.61 -39.89 1.18
N PRO A 402 -11.47 -39.75 0.48
CA PRO A 402 -11.25 -38.66 -0.45
C PRO A 402 -12.48 -38.58 -1.35
N ALA A 403 -13.21 -37.45 -1.24
CA ALA A 403 -14.26 -37.16 -2.19
C ALA A 403 -13.60 -37.31 -3.56
N LYS A 404 -14.11 -38.24 -4.38
CA LYS A 404 -13.63 -38.42 -5.75
C LYS A 404 -13.50 -37.02 -6.32
N SER A 405 -12.25 -36.61 -6.56
CA SER A 405 -12.02 -35.35 -7.23
C SER A 405 -12.85 -35.42 -8.50
N SER A 406 -13.75 -34.47 -8.70
CA SER A 406 -14.22 -34.18 -10.04
C SER A 406 -13.01 -33.62 -10.77
N SER A 407 -12.13 -34.54 -11.19
CA SER A 407 -11.10 -34.34 -12.18
C SER A 407 -11.84 -34.08 -13.49
N GLU A 408 -12.36 -32.86 -13.62
CA GLU A 408 -12.22 -32.25 -14.92
C GLU A 408 -10.73 -31.96 -15.06
N GLU A 409 -10.02 -32.94 -15.62
CA GLU A 409 -8.78 -32.68 -16.35
C GLU A 409 -8.99 -31.37 -17.12
N ILE A 410 -7.99 -30.48 -17.11
CA ILE A 410 -7.94 -29.41 -18.13
C ILE A 410 -8.19 -30.12 -19.44
N SER A 411 -9.35 -29.86 -20.07
CA SER A 411 -9.75 -30.69 -21.19
C SER A 411 -8.61 -30.66 -22.20
N PRO A 412 -8.21 -31.81 -22.77
CA PRO A 412 -7.20 -31.83 -23.82
C PRO A 412 -7.48 -30.80 -24.93
N ASP A 413 -8.76 -30.47 -25.13
CA ASP A 413 -9.23 -29.42 -26.03
C ASP A 413 -8.85 -28.00 -25.60
N LEU A 414 -8.88 -27.66 -24.30
CA LEU A 414 -8.44 -26.35 -23.81
C LEU A 414 -6.92 -26.18 -23.94
N VAL A 415 -6.14 -27.21 -23.60
CA VAL A 415 -4.67 -27.19 -23.80
C VAL A 415 -4.35 -27.04 -25.29
N LYS A 416 -5.06 -27.77 -26.15
CA LYS A 416 -4.94 -27.68 -27.61
C LYS A 416 -5.31 -26.29 -28.13
N ALA A 417 -6.36 -25.67 -27.60
CA ALA A 417 -6.80 -24.33 -27.97
C ALA A 417 -5.77 -23.25 -27.57
N ILE A 418 -5.26 -23.31 -26.34
CA ILE A 418 -4.22 -22.37 -25.86
C ILE A 418 -2.95 -22.51 -26.70
N LYS A 419 -2.53 -23.75 -26.99
CA LYS A 419 -1.36 -23.99 -27.86
C LYS A 419 -1.56 -23.41 -29.26
N ALA A 420 -2.74 -23.62 -29.85
CA ALA A 420 -3.06 -23.07 -31.16
C ALA A 420 -3.03 -21.52 -31.17
N ASP A 421 -3.49 -20.88 -30.09
CA ASP A 421 -3.45 -19.43 -29.97
C ASP A 421 -2.03 -18.90 -29.72
N MET A 422 -1.20 -19.60 -28.93
CA MET A 422 0.22 -19.29 -28.79
C MET A 422 0.96 -19.41 -30.12
N ASP A 423 0.64 -20.41 -30.94
CA ASP A 423 1.22 -20.57 -32.28
C ASP A 423 0.82 -19.41 -33.21
N LYS A 424 -0.42 -18.88 -33.11
CA LYS A 424 -0.84 -17.68 -33.84
C LYS A 424 -0.07 -16.44 -33.37
N CYS A 425 0.04 -16.24 -32.06
CA CYS A 425 0.86 -15.16 -31.50
C CYS A 425 2.30 -15.27 -32.01
N GLY A 426 2.85 -16.49 -32.05
CA GLY A 426 4.19 -16.77 -32.53
C GLY A 426 4.39 -16.34 -33.97
N LYS A 427 3.44 -16.63 -34.85
CA LYS A 427 3.49 -16.20 -36.26
C LYS A 427 3.52 -14.68 -36.39
N VAL A 428 2.60 -13.97 -35.71
CA VAL A 428 2.54 -12.50 -35.75
C VAL A 428 3.82 -11.90 -35.16
N GLY A 429 4.33 -12.46 -34.06
CA GLY A 429 5.57 -12.00 -33.45
C GLY A 429 6.80 -12.20 -34.35
N MET A 430 6.89 -13.33 -35.05
CA MET A 430 7.97 -13.59 -36.01
C MET A 430 7.89 -12.61 -37.21
N GLU A 431 6.69 -12.31 -37.69
CA GLU A 431 6.47 -11.34 -38.77
C GLU A 431 6.87 -9.92 -38.34
N PHE A 432 6.46 -9.51 -37.14
CA PHE A 432 6.85 -8.25 -36.53
C PHE A 432 8.38 -8.10 -36.45
N MET A 433 9.06 -9.08 -35.85
CA MET A 433 10.52 -9.07 -35.75
C MET A 433 11.21 -9.14 -37.11
N GLY A 434 10.61 -9.83 -38.09
CA GLY A 434 11.07 -9.86 -39.47
C GLY A 434 11.04 -8.48 -40.14
N HIS A 435 9.99 -7.69 -39.92
CA HIS A 435 9.92 -6.32 -40.40
C HIS A 435 10.95 -5.41 -39.73
N LEU A 436 11.20 -5.57 -38.43
CA LEU A 436 12.28 -4.85 -37.74
C LEU A 436 13.65 -5.19 -38.33
N LYS A 437 13.91 -6.48 -38.56
CA LYS A 437 15.14 -6.95 -39.19
C LYS A 437 15.33 -6.40 -40.61
N ALA A 438 14.25 -6.25 -41.36
CA ALA A 438 14.26 -5.67 -42.70
C ALA A 438 14.37 -4.13 -42.71
N GLY A 439 14.52 -3.47 -41.55
CA GLY A 439 14.57 -2.01 -41.45
C GLY A 439 13.24 -1.33 -41.79
N ALA A 440 12.11 -2.02 -41.61
CA ALA A 440 10.77 -1.54 -41.94
C ALA A 440 9.87 -1.42 -40.70
N PRO A 441 10.18 -0.51 -39.75
CA PRO A 441 9.44 -0.37 -38.50
C PRO A 441 7.96 -0.03 -38.70
N ASP A 442 7.61 0.75 -39.73
CA ASP A 442 6.21 1.09 -40.00
C ASP A 442 5.37 -0.14 -40.36
N LYS A 443 5.95 -1.09 -41.11
CA LYS A 443 5.29 -2.38 -41.41
C LYS A 443 5.14 -3.24 -40.15
N ALA A 444 6.10 -3.18 -39.23
CA ALA A 444 6.01 -3.86 -37.95
C ALA A 444 4.87 -3.28 -37.10
N VAL A 445 4.84 -1.95 -36.95
CA VAL A 445 3.81 -1.23 -36.18
C VAL A 445 2.42 -1.43 -36.78
N ALA A 446 2.29 -1.59 -38.09
CA ALA A 446 1.02 -1.90 -38.76
C ALA A 446 0.39 -3.23 -38.31
N LEU A 447 1.18 -4.19 -37.81
CA LEU A 447 0.67 -5.45 -37.25
C LEU A 447 0.03 -5.30 -35.86
N MET A 448 0.31 -4.19 -35.17
CA MET A 448 -0.23 -3.93 -33.83
C MET A 448 -1.67 -3.41 -33.92
N HIS A 449 -2.50 -3.84 -32.99
CA HIS A 449 -3.88 -3.38 -32.85
C HIS A 449 -3.94 -1.95 -32.28
N ASP A 450 -5.01 -1.20 -32.57
CA ASP A 450 -5.15 0.19 -32.11
C ASP A 450 -5.09 0.34 -30.58
N ASN A 451 -5.51 -0.70 -29.84
CA ASN A 451 -5.43 -0.75 -28.38
C ASN A 451 -3.99 -0.61 -27.84
N ALA A 452 -2.97 -0.92 -28.65
CA ALA A 452 -1.57 -0.73 -28.27
C ALA A 452 -1.17 0.75 -28.14
N PHE A 453 -1.98 1.65 -28.72
CA PHE A 453 -1.69 3.09 -28.88
C PHE A 453 -2.60 3.96 -28.00
N SER A 454 -3.09 3.42 -26.88
CA SER A 454 -3.93 4.17 -25.94
C SER A 454 -3.19 5.30 -25.22
N GLY A 455 -1.86 5.23 -25.14
CA GLY A 455 -1.00 6.25 -24.49
C GLY A 455 -0.02 6.97 -25.43
N THR A 456 -0.04 6.68 -26.74
CA THR A 456 0.86 7.27 -27.75
C THR A 456 0.26 7.08 -29.15
N SER A 457 0.66 7.84 -30.16
CA SER A 457 0.22 7.57 -31.54
C SER A 457 1.05 6.47 -32.21
N ARG A 458 0.51 5.85 -33.27
CA ARG A 458 1.27 4.89 -34.12
C ARG A 458 2.56 5.51 -34.64
N ASP A 459 2.49 6.74 -35.13
CA ASP A 459 3.66 7.47 -35.67
C ASP A 459 4.69 7.77 -34.58
N ALA A 460 4.24 8.20 -33.39
CA ALA A 460 5.14 8.49 -32.27
C ALA A 460 5.84 7.20 -31.78
N PHE A 461 5.10 6.08 -31.74
CA PHE A 461 5.67 4.78 -31.41
C PHE A 461 6.66 4.29 -32.46
N ALA A 462 6.34 4.41 -33.75
CA ALA A 462 7.24 4.08 -34.85
C ALA A 462 8.53 4.93 -34.81
N ALA A 463 8.41 6.23 -34.50
CA ALA A 463 9.55 7.11 -34.32
C ALA A 463 10.43 6.70 -33.12
N GLN A 464 9.82 6.30 -32.00
CA GLN A 464 10.55 5.78 -30.84
C GLN A 464 11.25 4.46 -31.18
N LEU A 465 10.60 3.61 -31.97
CA LEU A 465 11.12 2.35 -32.46
C LEU A 465 12.35 2.58 -33.36
N ALA A 466 12.25 3.49 -34.31
CA ALA A 466 13.35 3.90 -35.17
C ALA A 466 14.51 4.53 -34.38
N LYS A 467 14.22 5.40 -33.41
CA LYS A 467 15.23 6.04 -32.55
C LYS A 467 16.06 5.01 -31.81
N SER A 468 15.42 4.03 -31.17
CA SER A 468 16.18 3.02 -30.42
C SER A 468 16.82 1.95 -31.32
N ASN A 469 16.32 1.71 -32.54
CA ASN A 469 17.08 0.96 -33.56
C ASN A 469 18.37 1.71 -33.96
N GLY A 470 18.34 3.04 -34.00
CA GLY A 470 19.53 3.86 -34.18
C GLY A 470 20.58 3.68 -33.07
N VAL A 471 20.14 3.34 -31.85
CA VAL A 471 21.03 3.05 -30.71
C VAL A 471 21.55 1.61 -30.76
N PHE A 472 20.64 0.63 -30.89
CA PHE A 472 21.00 -0.78 -30.88
C PHE A 472 21.69 -1.24 -32.17
N GLY A 473 21.53 -0.51 -33.27
CA GLY A 473 22.04 -0.86 -34.59
C GLY A 473 21.14 -1.86 -35.32
N GLU A 474 21.68 -2.49 -36.36
CA GLU A 474 20.94 -3.46 -37.18
C GLU A 474 20.62 -4.73 -36.38
N LEU A 475 19.38 -5.21 -36.44
CA LEU A 475 18.97 -6.49 -35.86
C LEU A 475 19.57 -7.66 -36.68
N LYS A 476 20.52 -8.39 -36.10
CA LYS A 476 21.21 -9.52 -36.75
C LYS A 476 20.40 -10.81 -36.63
N GLY A 477 19.84 -11.07 -35.46
CA GLY A 477 19.09 -12.28 -35.19
C GLY A 477 18.11 -12.09 -34.04
N PHE A 478 17.10 -12.95 -33.99
CA PHE A 478 16.19 -13.03 -32.86
C PHE A 478 15.79 -14.48 -32.65
N LYS A 479 15.66 -14.85 -31.37
CA LYS A 479 15.37 -16.22 -30.94
C LYS A 479 14.17 -16.18 -29.98
N PRO A 480 13.03 -16.76 -30.36
CA PRO A 480 11.91 -16.92 -29.43
C PRO A 480 12.32 -17.75 -28.21
N ASP A 481 12.02 -17.24 -27.03
CA ASP A 481 12.14 -17.96 -25.78
C ASP A 481 10.79 -18.58 -25.44
N ARG A 482 10.57 -19.79 -25.95
CA ARG A 482 9.35 -20.55 -25.69
C ARG A 482 9.18 -20.96 -24.22
N LYS A 483 10.26 -20.97 -23.43
CA LYS A 483 10.20 -21.33 -22.01
C LYS A 483 9.79 -20.12 -21.16
N ALA A 484 10.26 -18.93 -21.52
CA ALA A 484 9.84 -17.68 -20.87
C ALA A 484 8.50 -17.15 -21.39
N SER A 485 8.02 -17.62 -22.55
CA SER A 485 6.72 -17.24 -23.08
C SER A 485 5.58 -17.76 -22.20
N THR A 486 4.73 -16.86 -21.73
CA THR A 486 3.65 -17.14 -20.78
C THR A 486 2.29 -16.70 -21.31
N PHE A 487 1.23 -17.10 -20.60
CA PHE A 487 -0.08 -16.51 -20.76
C PHE A 487 -0.70 -16.27 -19.38
N GLU A 488 -1.58 -15.29 -19.28
CA GLU A 488 -2.35 -15.01 -18.07
C GLU A 488 -3.79 -14.64 -18.41
N MET A 489 -4.68 -14.70 -17.43
CA MET A 489 -6.02 -14.14 -17.56
C MET A 489 -6.07 -12.78 -16.89
N LYS A 490 -6.32 -11.72 -17.67
CA LYS A 490 -6.44 -10.34 -17.17
C LYS A 490 -7.70 -9.70 -17.75
N ASP A 491 -8.52 -9.10 -16.88
CA ASP A 491 -9.80 -8.46 -17.24
C ASP A 491 -10.79 -9.39 -17.98
N GLY A 492 -10.72 -10.69 -17.72
CA GLY A 492 -11.54 -11.72 -18.36
C GLY A 492 -11.11 -12.07 -19.79
N LEU A 493 -9.91 -11.64 -20.21
CA LEU A 493 -9.30 -11.95 -21.50
C LEU A 493 -8.00 -12.74 -21.31
N VAL A 494 -7.69 -13.63 -22.25
CA VAL A 494 -6.40 -14.34 -22.26
C VAL A 494 -5.35 -13.39 -22.80
N ASN A 495 -4.31 -13.13 -22.04
CA ASN A 495 -3.15 -12.34 -22.45
C ASN A 495 -2.00 -13.32 -22.71
N PHE A 496 -1.30 -13.17 -23.82
CA PHE A 496 -0.10 -13.95 -24.12
C PHE A 496 1.11 -13.02 -24.13
N TYR A 497 2.20 -13.46 -23.53
CA TYR A 497 3.48 -12.75 -23.53
C TYR A 497 4.49 -13.63 -24.24
N LEU A 498 4.90 -13.20 -25.43
CA LEU A 498 5.97 -13.85 -26.17
C LEU A 498 7.27 -13.15 -25.87
N HIS A 499 8.19 -13.92 -25.32
CA HIS A 499 9.54 -13.46 -25.02
C HIS A 499 10.45 -13.86 -26.17
N CYS A 500 11.30 -12.94 -26.62
CA CYS A 500 12.41 -13.28 -27.49
C CYS A 500 13.68 -12.53 -27.10
N ASP A 501 14.80 -13.16 -27.41
CA ASP A 501 16.11 -12.54 -27.27
C ASP A 501 16.62 -12.16 -28.66
N SER A 502 17.00 -10.91 -28.80
CA SER A 502 17.43 -10.30 -30.06
C SER A 502 18.86 -9.83 -29.96
N GLU A 503 19.63 -10.15 -31.00
CA GLU A 503 21.01 -9.71 -31.17
C GLU A 503 21.01 -8.57 -32.18
N TYR A 504 21.27 -7.36 -31.69
CA TYR A 504 21.49 -6.18 -32.50
C TYR A 504 23.00 -5.90 -32.61
N ALA A 505 23.41 -5.13 -33.61
CA ALA A 505 24.82 -4.83 -33.88
C ALA A 505 25.59 -4.24 -32.66
N ASN A 506 24.90 -3.49 -31.79
CA ASN A 506 25.49 -2.82 -30.64
C ASN A 506 24.95 -3.32 -29.29
N ALA A 507 24.03 -4.29 -29.25
CA ALA A 507 23.39 -4.73 -28.01
C ALA A 507 22.69 -6.09 -28.13
N ASN A 508 22.63 -6.81 -27.01
CA ASN A 508 21.65 -7.88 -26.82
C ASN A 508 20.41 -7.30 -26.14
N VAL A 509 19.22 -7.62 -26.64
CA VAL A 509 17.97 -7.03 -26.19
C VAL A 509 16.97 -8.14 -25.89
N HIS A 510 16.32 -8.04 -24.73
CA HIS A 510 15.16 -8.84 -24.40
C HIS A 510 13.89 -8.13 -24.86
N GLU A 511 13.08 -8.84 -25.62
CA GLU A 511 11.89 -8.33 -26.28
C GLU A 511 10.66 -9.05 -25.70
N VAL A 512 9.59 -8.30 -25.43
CA VAL A 512 8.33 -8.84 -24.93
C VAL A 512 7.19 -8.33 -25.81
N LEU A 513 6.52 -9.26 -26.49
CA LEU A 513 5.35 -9.00 -27.32
C LEU A 513 4.10 -9.46 -26.57
N ARG A 514 3.15 -8.54 -26.35
CA ARG A 514 1.91 -8.80 -25.62
C ARG A 514 0.75 -8.93 -26.58
N PHE A 515 0.04 -10.04 -26.51
CA PHE A 515 -1.18 -10.31 -27.26
C PHE A 515 -2.37 -10.47 -26.32
N VAL A 516 -3.57 -10.22 -26.83
CA VAL A 516 -4.83 -10.45 -26.12
C VAL A 516 -5.77 -11.25 -27.02
N LYS A 517 -6.38 -12.31 -26.47
CA LYS A 517 -7.54 -12.96 -27.08
C LYS A 517 -8.77 -12.16 -26.73
N ASN A 518 -9.36 -11.49 -27.70
CA ASN A 518 -10.57 -10.69 -27.49
C ASN A 518 -11.80 -11.60 -27.28
N LYS A 519 -12.96 -10.98 -27.01
CA LYS A 519 -14.21 -11.73 -26.77
C LYS A 519 -14.74 -12.48 -28.00
N ALA A 520 -14.35 -12.06 -29.21
CA ALA A 520 -14.66 -12.77 -30.44
C ALA A 520 -13.74 -13.97 -30.68
N GLY A 521 -12.66 -14.10 -29.90
CA GLY A 521 -11.69 -15.18 -30.00
C GLY A 521 -10.49 -14.85 -30.89
N ASP A 522 -10.40 -13.62 -31.40
CA ASP A 522 -9.28 -13.16 -32.23
C ASP A 522 -8.08 -12.77 -31.36
N ILE A 523 -6.88 -12.93 -31.93
CA ILE A 523 -5.62 -12.56 -31.29
C ILE A 523 -5.22 -11.16 -31.74
N GLU A 524 -5.20 -10.23 -30.81
CA GLU A 524 -4.79 -8.84 -31.02
C GLU A 524 -3.38 -8.62 -30.47
N PHE A 525 -2.48 -8.06 -31.27
CA PHE A 525 -1.15 -7.67 -30.80
C PHE A 525 -1.21 -6.27 -30.17
N VAL A 526 -1.18 -6.20 -28.83
CA VAL A 526 -1.57 -5.00 -28.07
C VAL A 526 -0.44 -4.33 -27.31
N GLY A 527 0.80 -4.79 -27.43
CA GLY A 527 1.92 -4.13 -26.77
C GLY A 527 3.26 -4.75 -27.10
N TYR A 528 4.30 -3.92 -27.09
CA TYR A 528 5.67 -4.33 -27.36
C TYR A 528 6.61 -3.55 -26.45
N ASN A 529 7.53 -4.26 -25.81
CA ASN A 529 8.55 -3.69 -24.94
C ASN A 529 9.90 -4.33 -25.23
N ARG A 530 10.97 -3.58 -25.04
CA ARG A 530 12.34 -4.00 -25.27
C ARG A 530 13.29 -3.43 -24.23
N THR A 531 14.16 -4.29 -23.71
CA THR A 531 15.10 -3.95 -22.65
C THR A 531 16.49 -4.46 -23.03
N ALA A 532 17.49 -3.59 -23.01
CA ALA A 532 18.87 -4.03 -23.21
C ALA A 532 19.26 -5.01 -22.09
N LYS A 533 19.86 -6.14 -22.46
CA LYS A 533 20.49 -7.04 -21.51
C LYS A 533 21.81 -6.41 -21.08
N GLN A 534 22.02 -6.33 -19.76
CA GLN A 534 23.28 -5.86 -19.18
C GLN A 534 24.44 -6.79 -19.55
#